data_AF-A0A960FZE7-F1
#
_entry.id   AF-A0A960FZE7-F1
#
_cell.length_a   1.000
_cell.length_b   1.000
_cell.length_c   1.000
_cell.angle_alpha   90.00
_cell.angle_beta   90.00
_cell.angle_gamma   90.00
#
_symmetry.space_group_name_H-M   'P 1'
#
loop_
_entity.id
_entity.type
_entity.pdbx_description
1 polymer ?
#
loop_
_entity_poly.entity_id
_entity_poly.type
_entity_poly.pdbx_seq_one_letter_code
_entity_poly.pdbx_strand_id
1 'polypeptide(L)'
;LIVFTPKSMLRLKAATSKAEDFTNGFYQPVITDRTVDPQGVRKVLLCSGKVTWDLFAGRQKAGREDVAIVRLERLYPLPVDEIKAALAEYPQDAELVWVQEEPMNQGALQFISVNLTEHLDGRVLHFVSRPPSASPATGSHKAHEAEQAQIVADAIGS
;
A
#
# COMPACT_ATOMS: atom_id res chain seq x y z
N LEU A 1 -13.22 -8.09 -15.98
CA LEU A 1 -12.71 -7.89 -14.61
C LEU A 1 -11.45 -8.73 -14.45
N ILE A 2 -10.32 -8.12 -14.08
CA ILE A 2 -9.08 -8.81 -13.74
C ILE A 2 -8.90 -8.69 -12.23
N VAL A 3 -8.71 -9.81 -11.53
CA VAL A 3 -8.55 -9.84 -10.06
C VAL A 3 -7.27 -10.59 -9.73
N PHE A 4 -6.39 -9.94 -8.97
CA PHE A 4 -5.20 -10.58 -8.41
C PHE A 4 -5.59 -11.33 -7.13
N THR A 5 -5.94 -12.60 -7.27
CA THR A 5 -6.42 -13.40 -6.14
C THR A 5 -5.29 -13.75 -5.17
N PRO A 6 -5.51 -13.63 -3.85
CA PRO A 6 -4.46 -13.84 -2.88
C PRO A 6 -4.22 -15.32 -2.59
N LYS A 7 -2.99 -15.64 -2.19
CA LYS A 7 -2.61 -16.97 -1.68
C LYS A 7 -2.46 -16.98 -0.16
N SER A 8 -1.57 -16.13 0.37
CA SER A 8 -1.29 -16.07 1.82
C SER A 8 -2.45 -15.51 2.64
N MET A 9 -3.22 -14.57 2.09
CA MET A 9 -4.32 -13.93 2.82
C MET A 9 -5.49 -14.88 3.13
N LEU A 10 -5.58 -16.03 2.44
CA LEU A 10 -6.65 -17.02 2.66
C LEU A 10 -6.68 -17.58 4.09
N ARG A 11 -5.57 -17.49 4.83
CA ARG A 11 -5.45 -18.00 6.21
C ARG A 11 -4.97 -16.93 7.18
N LEU A 12 -4.81 -15.68 6.72
CA LEU A 12 -4.30 -14.60 7.54
C LEU A 12 -5.42 -14.07 8.45
N LYS A 13 -5.27 -14.20 9.77
CA LYS A 13 -6.28 -13.74 10.74
C LYS A 13 -6.62 -12.26 10.59
N ALA A 14 -5.63 -11.42 10.27
CA ALA A 14 -5.83 -10.00 10.04
C ALA A 14 -6.68 -9.71 8.80
N ALA A 15 -6.65 -10.57 7.79
CA ALA A 15 -7.44 -10.46 6.56
C ALA A 15 -8.82 -11.11 6.72
N THR A 16 -9.55 -10.74 7.78
CA THR A 16 -10.93 -11.19 8.01
C THR A 16 -11.88 -9.99 8.00
N SER A 17 -13.13 -10.24 7.60
CA SER A 17 -14.20 -9.24 7.58
C SER A 17 -15.34 -9.71 8.47
N LYS A 18 -16.06 -8.75 9.06
CA LYS A 18 -17.28 -9.04 9.84
C LYS A 18 -18.42 -9.33 8.86
N ALA A 19 -19.44 -10.07 9.33
CA ALA A 19 -20.63 -10.31 8.54
C ALA A 19 -21.32 -9.01 8.07
N GLU A 20 -21.31 -7.99 8.93
CA GLU A 20 -21.89 -6.67 8.64
C GLU A 20 -21.22 -5.94 7.47
N ASP A 21 -19.93 -6.20 7.23
CA ASP A 21 -19.19 -5.62 6.10
C ASP A 21 -19.78 -6.09 4.76
N PHE A 22 -20.44 -7.26 4.74
CA PHE A 22 -21.09 -7.82 3.54
C PHE A 22 -22.55 -7.38 3.39
N THR A 23 -23.24 -6.99 4.47
CA THR A 23 -24.65 -6.60 4.43
C THR A 23 -24.85 -5.10 4.27
N ASN A 24 -23.93 -4.30 4.84
CA ASN A 24 -24.03 -2.85 4.87
C ASN A 24 -22.88 -2.14 4.13
N GLY A 25 -21.83 -2.89 3.77
CA GLY A 25 -20.70 -2.37 3.03
C GLY A 25 -20.92 -2.33 1.52
N PHE A 26 -20.01 -1.66 0.84
CA PHE A 26 -19.88 -1.64 -0.61
C PHE A 26 -18.41 -1.83 -0.99
N TYR A 27 -18.16 -2.17 -2.25
CA TYR A 27 -16.78 -2.23 -2.74
C TYR A 27 -16.13 -0.85 -2.64
N GLN A 28 -15.02 -0.78 -1.92
CA GLN A 28 -14.24 0.43 -1.72
C GLN A 28 -13.01 0.40 -2.63
N PRO A 29 -12.94 1.23 -3.68
CA PRO A 29 -11.77 1.28 -4.57
C PRO A 29 -10.48 1.69 -3.85
N VAL A 30 -10.63 2.47 -2.79
CA VAL A 30 -9.57 2.92 -1.89
C VAL A 30 -10.05 2.74 -0.45
N ILE A 31 -9.20 2.20 0.42
CA ILE A 31 -9.50 2.07 1.85
C ILE A 31 -8.43 2.78 2.67
N THR A 32 -8.87 3.77 3.43
CA THR A 32 -8.03 4.58 4.33
C THR A 32 -7.65 3.85 5.61
N ASP A 33 -6.58 4.30 6.24
CA ASP A 33 -6.19 3.82 7.56
C ASP A 33 -7.10 4.39 8.65
N ARG A 34 -7.69 3.52 9.47
CA ARG A 34 -8.54 3.91 10.61
C ARG A 34 -7.89 3.65 11.97
N THR A 35 -6.59 3.32 11.98
CA THR A 35 -5.86 2.89 13.18
C THR A 35 -4.84 3.92 13.69
N VAL A 36 -4.74 5.07 13.04
CA VAL A 36 -3.90 6.21 13.42
C VAL A 36 -4.74 7.50 13.42
N ASP A 37 -4.33 8.49 14.20
CA ASP A 37 -4.92 9.84 14.12
C ASP A 37 -4.45 10.52 12.83
N PRO A 38 -5.35 10.86 11.89
CA PRO A 38 -4.96 11.47 10.62
C PRO A 38 -4.15 12.76 10.79
N GLN A 39 -4.40 13.55 11.84
CA GLN A 39 -3.69 14.83 12.06
C GLN A 39 -2.23 14.64 12.52
N GLY A 40 -1.89 13.49 13.09
CA GLY A 40 -0.52 13.14 13.50
C GLY A 40 0.32 12.51 12.40
N VAL A 41 -0.26 12.26 11.21
CA VAL A 41 0.40 11.56 10.11
C VAL A 41 1.43 12.46 9.44
N ARG A 42 2.65 11.94 9.30
CA ARG A 42 3.77 12.55 8.57
C ARG A 42 4.12 11.81 7.29
N LYS A 43 3.67 10.56 7.14
CA LYS A 43 3.91 9.73 5.96
C LYS A 43 2.67 8.89 5.63
N VAL A 44 2.28 8.87 4.36
CA VAL A 44 1.19 8.04 3.83
C VAL A 44 1.76 7.02 2.86
N LEU A 45 1.59 5.75 3.18
CA LEU A 45 1.96 4.61 2.36
C LEU A 45 0.75 4.18 1.52
N LEU A 46 0.85 4.34 0.20
CA LEU A 46 -0.11 3.83 -0.77
C LEU A 46 0.35 2.44 -1.22
N CYS A 47 -0.51 1.44 -1.13
CA CYS A 47 -0.18 0.08 -1.56
C CYS A 47 -1.38 -0.69 -2.10
N SER A 48 -1.15 -1.86 -2.69
CA SER A 48 -2.22 -2.77 -3.15
C SER A 48 -1.90 -4.22 -2.79
N GLY A 49 -2.94 -4.99 -2.48
CA GLY A 49 -2.80 -6.42 -2.18
C GLY A 49 -2.13 -6.72 -0.85
N LYS A 50 -1.41 -7.86 -0.78
CA LYS A 50 -0.99 -8.46 0.49
C LYS A 50 0.05 -7.65 1.27
N VAL A 51 0.85 -6.83 0.60
CA VAL A 51 1.93 -6.02 1.23
C VAL A 51 1.36 -5.12 2.32
N THR A 52 0.09 -4.72 2.22
CA THR A 52 -0.64 -4.00 3.27
C THR A 52 -0.45 -4.63 4.65
N TRP A 53 -0.58 -5.95 4.76
CA TRP A 53 -0.53 -6.62 6.06
C TRP A 53 0.89 -6.67 6.61
N ASP A 54 1.88 -6.81 5.73
CA ASP A 54 3.30 -6.73 6.11
C ASP A 54 3.63 -5.32 6.60
N LEU A 55 3.07 -4.27 5.97
CA LEU A 55 3.21 -2.88 6.40
C LEU A 55 2.52 -2.61 7.74
N PHE A 56 1.30 -3.09 7.96
CA PHE A 56 0.62 -2.95 9.24
C PHE A 56 1.41 -3.62 10.37
N ALA A 57 1.89 -4.85 10.15
CA ALA A 57 2.71 -5.56 11.12
C ALA A 57 4.05 -4.85 11.37
N GLY A 58 4.70 -4.36 10.31
CA GLY A 58 5.94 -3.60 10.38
C GLY A 58 5.78 -2.31 11.17
N ARG A 59 4.74 -1.51 10.88
CA ARG A 59 4.42 -0.28 11.60
C ARG A 59 4.14 -0.55 13.08
N GLN A 60 3.33 -1.57 13.37
CA GLN A 60 3.00 -1.96 14.73
C GLN A 60 4.27 -2.36 15.51
N LYS A 61 5.16 -3.14 14.89
CA LYS A 61 6.45 -3.54 15.49
C LYS A 61 7.36 -2.34 15.74
N ALA A 62 7.32 -1.33 14.88
CA ALA A 62 8.09 -0.09 15.03
C ALA A 62 7.46 0.90 16.03
N GLY A 63 6.22 0.67 16.49
CA GLY A 63 5.52 1.59 17.39
C GLY A 63 5.23 2.96 16.78
N ARG A 64 5.08 3.02 15.45
CA ARG A 64 4.88 4.28 14.71
C ARG A 64 3.40 4.60 14.56
N GLU A 65 2.99 5.79 14.99
CA GLU A 65 1.62 6.30 14.86
C GLU A 65 1.50 7.41 13.81
N ASP A 66 2.63 7.90 13.30
CA ASP A 66 2.72 8.97 12.30
C ASP A 66 2.77 8.44 10.85
N VAL A 67 2.52 7.15 10.64
CA VAL A 67 2.53 6.49 9.32
C VAL A 67 1.15 5.88 9.03
N ALA A 68 0.44 6.44 8.05
CA ALA A 68 -0.83 5.88 7.56
C ALA A 68 -0.60 4.91 6.41
N ILE A 69 -1.41 3.85 6.33
CA ILE A 69 -1.41 2.87 5.25
C ILE A 69 -2.75 2.92 4.51
N VAL A 70 -2.72 3.43 3.27
CA VAL A 70 -3.88 3.57 2.38
C VAL A 70 -3.81 2.50 1.29
N ARG A 71 -4.88 1.72 1.19
CA ARG A 71 -5.00 0.61 0.22
C ARG A 71 -5.70 1.05 -1.05
N LEU A 72 -5.10 0.76 -2.19
CA LEU A 72 -5.75 0.82 -3.50
C LEU A 72 -6.23 -0.59 -3.86
N GLU A 73 -7.52 -0.82 -3.70
CA GLU A 73 -8.20 -2.08 -4.06
C GLU A 73 -8.59 -2.11 -5.54
N ARG A 74 -8.71 -0.93 -6.19
CA ARG A 74 -8.86 -0.78 -7.64
C ARG A 74 -7.65 -0.08 -8.23
N LEU A 75 -6.94 -0.74 -9.13
CA LEU A 75 -5.86 -0.10 -9.92
C LEU A 75 -6.39 0.50 -11.23
N TYR A 76 -7.40 -0.13 -11.85
CA TYR A 76 -7.97 0.34 -13.12
C TYR A 76 -9.50 0.15 -13.20
N PRO A 77 -10.26 1.14 -13.69
CA PRO A 77 -9.84 2.52 -13.93
C PRO A 77 -9.32 3.19 -12.64
N LEU A 78 -8.34 4.08 -12.77
CA LEU A 78 -7.68 4.70 -11.62
C LEU A 78 -8.72 5.47 -10.78
N PRO A 79 -8.91 5.14 -9.50
CA PRO A 79 -9.91 5.77 -8.63
C PRO A 79 -9.42 7.13 -8.12
N VAL A 80 -9.24 8.11 -9.03
CA VAL A 80 -8.61 9.40 -8.71
C VAL A 80 -9.36 10.14 -7.60
N ASP A 81 -10.68 10.24 -7.70
CA ASP A 81 -11.49 10.98 -6.71
C ASP A 81 -11.41 10.32 -5.33
N GLU A 82 -11.46 8.99 -5.27
CA GLU A 82 -11.34 8.24 -4.03
C GLU A 82 -9.93 8.33 -3.42
N ILE A 83 -8.88 8.36 -4.25
CA ILE A 83 -7.50 8.58 -3.79
C ILE A 83 -7.37 10.00 -3.22
N LYS A 84 -7.87 11.02 -3.93
CA LYS A 84 -7.81 12.41 -3.45
C LYS A 84 -8.57 12.58 -2.13
N ALA A 85 -9.77 11.99 -2.02
CA ALA A 85 -10.54 12.01 -0.78
C ALA A 85 -9.79 11.33 0.38
N ALA A 86 -9.16 10.17 0.14
CA ALA A 86 -8.35 9.48 1.14
C ALA A 86 -7.12 10.31 1.58
N LEU A 87 -6.42 10.94 0.64
CA LEU A 87 -5.24 11.75 0.92
C LEU A 87 -5.55 13.07 1.62
N ALA A 88 -6.76 13.61 1.45
CA ALA A 88 -7.23 14.83 2.09
C ALA A 88 -7.48 14.67 3.60
N GLU A 89 -7.56 13.43 4.11
CA GLU A 89 -7.67 13.19 5.56
C GLU A 89 -6.37 13.52 6.32
N TYR A 90 -5.22 13.56 5.62
CA TYR A 90 -3.88 13.73 6.20
C TYR A 90 -3.29 15.11 5.90
N PRO A 91 -2.30 15.59 6.70
CA PRO A 91 -1.58 16.83 6.43
C PRO A 91 -1.03 16.90 5.00
N GLN A 92 -1.10 18.08 4.40
CA GLN A 92 -0.70 18.30 3.00
C GLN A 92 0.80 18.08 2.79
N ASP A 93 1.61 18.29 3.83
CA ASP A 93 3.06 18.08 3.86
C ASP A 93 3.47 16.65 4.22
N ALA A 94 2.52 15.75 4.48
CA ALA A 94 2.83 14.35 4.69
C ALA A 94 3.47 13.74 3.44
N GLU A 95 4.56 13.00 3.63
CA GLU A 95 5.28 12.31 2.56
C GLU A 95 4.38 11.25 1.91
N LEU A 96 4.33 11.18 0.58
CA LEU A 96 3.60 10.15 -0.14
C LEU A 96 4.55 9.09 -0.68
N VAL A 97 4.28 7.83 -0.38
CA VAL A 97 5.11 6.70 -0.85
C VAL A 97 4.22 5.62 -1.44
N TRP A 98 4.45 5.25 -2.70
CA TRP A 98 3.91 4.02 -3.27
C TRP A 98 4.79 2.83 -2.88
N VAL A 99 4.20 1.84 -2.24
CA VAL A 99 4.88 0.63 -1.77
C VAL A 99 4.34 -0.59 -2.51
N GLN A 100 5.24 -1.36 -3.11
CA GLN A 100 4.90 -2.64 -3.71
C GLN A 100 5.99 -3.67 -3.45
N GLU A 101 5.62 -4.95 -3.50
CA GLU A 101 6.60 -6.01 -3.34
C GLU A 101 7.17 -6.45 -4.69
N GLU A 102 6.49 -6.17 -5.80
CA GLU A 102 6.95 -6.47 -7.14
C GLU A 102 8.23 -5.67 -7.48
N PRO A 103 9.13 -6.20 -8.33
CA PRO A 103 10.25 -5.44 -8.89
C PRO A 103 9.80 -4.10 -9.49
N MET A 104 10.67 -3.08 -9.46
CA MET A 104 10.37 -1.72 -9.92
C MET A 104 9.85 -1.67 -11.36
N ASN A 105 10.34 -2.57 -12.22
CA ASN A 105 9.93 -2.70 -13.63
C ASN A 105 8.69 -3.61 -13.82
N GLN A 106 7.99 -3.96 -12.74
CA GLN A 106 6.83 -4.84 -12.71
C GLN A 106 5.75 -4.26 -11.77
N GLY A 107 4.66 -5.01 -11.59
CA GLY A 107 3.56 -4.59 -10.73
C GLY A 107 2.87 -3.33 -11.24
N ALA A 108 2.35 -2.52 -10.32
CA ALA A 108 1.58 -1.33 -10.65
C ALA A 108 2.43 -0.05 -10.70
N LEU A 109 3.69 -0.08 -10.24
CA LEU A 109 4.53 1.10 -10.09
C LEU A 109 4.56 1.98 -11.33
N GLN A 110 4.84 1.41 -12.52
CA GLN A 110 4.92 2.21 -13.75
C GLN A 110 3.57 2.85 -14.12
N PHE A 111 2.47 2.14 -13.89
CA PHE A 111 1.13 2.68 -14.12
C PHE A 111 0.83 3.82 -13.15
N ILE A 112 1.07 3.61 -11.86
CA ILE A 112 0.84 4.62 -10.81
C ILE A 112 1.75 5.84 -11.02
N SER A 113 3.03 5.65 -11.34
CA SER A 113 3.98 6.75 -11.53
C SER A 113 3.58 7.68 -12.66
N VAL A 114 2.97 7.14 -13.72
CA VAL A 114 2.54 7.92 -14.89
C VAL A 114 1.15 8.52 -14.69
N ASN A 115 0.20 7.76 -14.13
CA ASN A 115 -1.22 8.15 -14.15
C ASN A 115 -1.70 8.79 -12.84
N LEU A 116 -1.01 8.60 -11.71
CA LEU A 116 -1.43 9.21 -10.44
C LEU A 116 -0.76 10.55 -10.17
N THR A 117 0.49 10.72 -10.61
CA THR A 117 1.34 11.87 -10.24
C THR A 117 0.74 13.22 -10.64
N GLU A 118 0.05 13.31 -11.77
CA GLU A 118 -0.64 14.54 -12.20
C GLU A 118 -1.83 14.93 -11.32
N HIS A 119 -2.36 14.01 -10.51
CA HIS A 119 -3.54 14.21 -9.68
C HIS A 119 -3.21 14.52 -8.20
N LEU A 120 -1.93 14.56 -7.84
CA LEU A 120 -1.47 14.74 -6.45
C LEU A 120 -1.25 16.21 -6.05
N ASP A 121 -1.80 17.16 -6.81
CA ASP A 121 -1.78 18.60 -6.50
C ASP A 121 -0.36 19.13 -6.18
N GLY A 122 0.64 18.65 -6.93
CA GLY A 122 2.05 19.02 -6.78
C GLY A 122 2.83 18.25 -5.71
N ARG A 123 2.18 17.34 -4.96
CA ARG A 123 2.88 16.47 -4.00
C ARG A 123 3.74 15.44 -4.74
N VAL A 124 4.95 15.22 -4.25
CA VAL A 124 5.87 14.23 -4.80
C VAL A 124 5.49 12.84 -4.31
N LEU A 125 5.39 11.88 -5.23
CA LEU A 125 5.20 10.47 -4.91
C LEU A 125 6.55 9.75 -4.97
N HIS A 126 6.99 9.23 -3.83
CA HIS A 126 8.16 8.37 -3.71
C HIS A 126 7.79 6.90 -3.94
N PHE A 127 8.79 6.04 -4.18
CA PHE A 127 8.56 4.63 -4.49
C PHE A 127 9.46 3.74 -3.64
N VAL A 128 8.88 2.68 -3.07
CA VAL A 128 9.58 1.59 -2.41
C VAL A 128 9.16 0.28 -3.07
N SER A 129 10.12 -0.43 -3.65
CA SER A 129 9.90 -1.69 -4.37
C SER A 129 11.14 -2.59 -4.32
N ARG A 130 11.01 -3.84 -4.79
CA ARG A 130 12.21 -4.64 -5.12
C ARG A 130 12.99 -3.96 -6.27
N PRO A 131 14.32 -4.14 -6.34
CA PRO A 131 15.10 -3.70 -7.50
C PRO A 131 14.58 -4.29 -8.81
N PRO A 132 14.78 -3.62 -9.95
CA PRO A 132 14.35 -4.15 -11.25
C PRO A 132 15.00 -5.51 -11.54
N SER A 133 14.20 -6.43 -12.09
CA SER A 133 14.62 -7.80 -12.36
C SER A 133 13.96 -8.34 -13.62
N ALA A 134 14.67 -9.22 -14.32
CA ALA A 134 14.12 -10.00 -15.43
C ALA A 134 13.19 -11.12 -14.94
N SER A 135 13.43 -11.64 -13.73
CA SER A 135 12.57 -12.65 -13.08
C SER A 135 11.52 -11.97 -12.20
N PRO A 136 10.29 -12.50 -12.10
CA PRO A 136 9.27 -11.99 -11.18
C PRO A 136 9.67 -12.04 -9.71
N ALA A 137 10.46 -13.04 -9.32
CA ALA A 137 10.93 -13.22 -7.96
C ALA A 137 12.29 -13.92 -7.92
N THR A 138 13.00 -13.78 -6.79
CA THR A 138 14.18 -14.58 -6.48
C THR A 138 13.79 -16.04 -6.26
N GLY A 139 14.65 -16.97 -6.70
CA GLY A 139 14.46 -18.41 -6.50
C GLY A 139 14.85 -18.90 -5.09
N SER A 140 15.43 -18.02 -4.26
CA SER A 140 15.84 -18.35 -2.89
C SER A 140 14.84 -17.80 -1.88
N HIS A 141 14.25 -18.68 -1.08
CA HIS A 141 13.33 -18.30 -0.01
C HIS A 141 13.94 -17.30 0.98
N LYS A 142 15.19 -17.54 1.40
CA LYS A 142 15.90 -16.66 2.32
C LYS A 142 16.13 -15.26 1.74
N ALA A 143 16.45 -15.19 0.45
CA ALA A 143 16.59 -13.90 -0.24
C ALA A 143 15.24 -13.18 -0.32
N HIS A 144 14.17 -13.91 -0.63
CA HIS A 144 12.82 -13.35 -0.69
C HIS A 144 12.38 -12.74 0.65
N GLU A 145 12.62 -13.44 1.76
CA GLU A 145 12.32 -12.93 3.11
C GLU A 145 13.13 -11.68 3.46
N ALA A 146 14.42 -11.66 3.10
CA ALA A 146 15.28 -10.50 3.32
C ALA A 146 14.82 -9.28 2.51
N GLU A 147 14.50 -9.47 1.23
CA GLU A 147 13.94 -8.41 0.38
C GLU A 147 12.59 -7.90 0.92
N GLN A 148 11.72 -8.79 1.39
CA GLN A 148 10.43 -8.40 1.96
C GLN A 148 10.61 -7.57 3.24
N ALA A 149 11.51 -8.00 4.13
CA ALA A 149 11.83 -7.26 5.33
C ALA A 149 12.42 -5.87 5.02
N GLN A 150 13.25 -5.78 3.98
CA GLN A 150 13.83 -4.51 3.53
C GLN A 150 12.76 -3.55 2.99
N ILE A 151 11.84 -4.01 2.15
CA ILE A 151 10.72 -3.19 1.64
C ILE A 151 9.91 -2.60 2.80
N VAL A 152 9.57 -3.42 3.80
CA VAL A 152 8.79 -2.95 4.95
C VAL A 152 9.61 -1.95 5.77
N ALA A 153 10.90 -2.22 6.01
CA ALA A 153 11.76 -1.31 6.74
C ALA A 153 11.93 0.05 6.04
N ASP A 154 12.15 0.04 4.72
CA ASP A 154 12.31 1.25 3.91
C ASP A 154 11.02 2.07 3.85
N ALA A 155 9.87 1.41 3.72
CA ALA A 155 8.56 2.05 3.67
C ALA A 155 8.22 2.75 5.00
N ILE A 156 8.32 2.03 6.12
CA ILE A 156 8.02 2.60 7.45
C ILE A 156 9.06 3.66 7.81
N GLY A 157 10.35 3.39 7.54
CA GLY A 157 11.49 4.17 8.02
C GLY A 157 11.78 3.89 9.50
N SER A 158 13.02 4.15 9.92
CA SER A 158 13.37 4.25 11.35
C SER A 158 12.59 5.38 12.02
#